data_AF-A0A2A4IVV0-F1
#
_entry.id   AF-A0A2A4IVV0-F1
#
_cell.length_a   1.000
_cell.length_b   1.000
_cell.length_c   1.000
_cell.angle_alpha   90.00
_cell.angle_beta   90.00
_cell.angle_gamma   90.00
#
_symmetry.space_group_name_H-M   'P 1'
#
loop_
_entity.id
_entity.type
_entity.pdbx_description
1 polymer ?
#
loop_
_entity_poly.entity_id
_entity_poly.type
_entity_poly.pdbx_seq_one_letter_code
_entity_poly.pdbx_strand_id
1 'polypeptide(L)' 'MAIGARSQSARTYLEKHLSTFMDCDLQELVAHGLRALRDTLPNEVDLNTKNVSIAIVGPKTPLRIADEEELARPL' A
#
# COMPACT_ATOMS: atom_id res chain seq x y z
N MET A 1 -5.20 1.19 -8.67
CA MET A 1 -6.67 1.00 -8.52
C MET A 1 -6.98 0.69 -7.06
N ALA A 2 -8.15 1.06 -6.54
CA ALA A 2 -8.59 0.68 -5.19
C ALA A 2 -10.07 0.26 -5.20
N ILE A 3 -10.41 -0.74 -4.38
CA ILE A 3 -11.73 -1.41 -4.32
C ILE A 3 -12.18 -1.50 -2.86
N GLY A 4 -13.48 -1.34 -2.60
CA GLY A 4 -14.09 -1.43 -1.26
C GLY A 4 -14.90 -0.18 -0.86
N ALA A 5 -15.55 -0.26 0.31
CA ALA A 5 -16.53 0.73 0.79
C ALA A 5 -15.98 2.16 0.95
N ARG A 6 -14.68 2.30 1.24
CA ARG A 6 -14.00 3.60 1.38
C ARG A 6 -12.83 3.74 0.39
N SER A 7 -12.94 3.10 -0.77
CA SER A 7 -11.84 3.07 -1.75
C SER A 7 -11.62 4.38 -2.51
N GLN A 8 -12.55 5.33 -2.42
CA GLN A 8 -12.43 6.60 -3.16
C GLN A 8 -11.23 7.45 -2.68
N SER A 9 -10.97 7.52 -1.38
CA SER A 9 -9.81 8.26 -0.85
C SER A 9 -8.48 7.66 -1.31
N ALA A 10 -8.38 6.33 -1.31
CA ALA A 10 -7.24 5.63 -1.89
C ALA A 10 -7.08 5.93 -3.39
N ARG A 11 -8.17 5.93 -4.18
CA ARG A 11 -8.08 6.28 -5.62
C ARG A 11 -7.55 7.69 -5.82
N THR A 12 -8.06 8.66 -5.07
CA THR A 12 -7.59 10.05 -5.14
C THR A 12 -6.10 10.17 -4.81
N TYR A 13 -5.61 9.45 -3.78
CA TYR A 13 -4.18 9.40 -3.48
C TYR A 13 -3.37 8.82 -4.64
N LEU A 14 -3.83 7.70 -5.21
CA LEU A 14 -3.14 7.02 -6.31
C LEU A 14 -3.14 7.86 -7.60
N GLU A 15 -4.24 8.53 -7.92
CA GLU A 15 -4.35 9.42 -9.08
C GLU A 15 -3.38 10.60 -8.97
N LYS A 16 -3.26 11.20 -7.79
CA LYS A 16 -2.35 12.32 -7.53
C LYS A 16 -0.87 11.96 -7.70
N HIS A 17 -0.49 10.71 -7.42
CA HIS A 17 0.91 10.25 -7.46
C HIS A 17 1.19 9.32 -8.65
N LEU A 18 0.25 9.17 -9.58
CA LEU A 18 0.36 8.21 -10.68
C LEU A 18 1.64 8.42 -11.51
N SER A 19 2.03 9.67 -11.73
CA SER A 19 3.22 10.01 -12.52
C SER A 19 4.54 9.62 -11.84
N THR A 20 4.57 9.46 -10.52
CA THR A 20 5.80 9.14 -9.78
C THR A 20 6.08 7.64 -9.73
N PHE A 21 5.08 6.80 -9.95
CA PHE A 21 5.20 5.34 -9.79
C PHE A 21 6.19 4.68 -10.75
N MET A 22 6.47 5.30 -11.90
CA MET A 22 7.44 4.78 -12.86
C MET A 22 8.88 4.89 -12.36
N ASP A 23 9.16 5.89 -11.52
CA ASP A 23 10.48 6.15 -10.97
C ASP A 23 10.66 5.53 -9.57
N CYS A 24 9.57 5.03 -8.97
CA CYS A 24 9.60 4.45 -7.65
C CYS A 24 10.30 3.08 -7.62
N ASP A 25 11.09 2.86 -6.57
CA ASP A 25 11.54 1.52 -6.22
C ASP A 25 10.43 0.70 -5.52
N LEU A 26 10.73 -0.57 -5.21
CA LEU A 26 9.77 -1.45 -4.55
C LEU A 26 9.28 -0.90 -3.19
N GLN A 27 10.18 -0.33 -2.38
CA GLN A 27 9.85 0.17 -1.05
C GLN A 27 8.96 1.41 -1.14
N GLU A 28 9.25 2.30 -2.08
CA GLU A 28 8.44 3.48 -2.36
C GLU A 28 7.04 3.10 -2.86
N LEU A 29 6.93 2.12 -3.77
CA LEU A 29 5.64 1.60 -4.23
C LEU A 29 4.81 1.02 -3.08
N VAL A 30 5.44 0.24 -2.19
CA VAL A 30 4.80 -0.30 -0.98
C VAL A 30 4.32 0.83 -0.07
N ALA A 31 5.17 1.85 0.15
CA ALA A 31 4.80 3.02 0.96
C ALA A 31 3.62 3.79 0.36
N HIS A 32 3.55 3.96 -0.97
CA HIS A 32 2.39 4.54 -1.64
C HIS A 32 1.12 3.70 -1.43
N GLY A 33 1.21 2.37 -1.51
CA GLY A 33 0.11 1.47 -1.22
C GLY A 33 -0.41 1.60 0.22
N LEU A 34 0.50 1.62 1.20
CA LEU A 34 0.19 1.78 2.62
C LEU A 34 -0.45 3.14 2.92
N ARG A 35 0.09 4.24 2.37
CA ARG A 35 -0.48 5.58 2.51
C ARG A 35 -1.87 5.67 1.92
N ALA A 36 -2.07 5.13 0.71
CA ALA A 36 -3.38 5.08 0.09
C ALA A 36 -4.39 4.30 0.95
N LEU A 37 -3.98 3.17 1.51
CA LEU A 37 -4.81 2.32 2.36
C LEU A 37 -5.14 2.98 3.70
N ARG A 38 -4.16 3.63 4.35
CA ARG A 38 -4.35 4.38 5.60
C ARG A 38 -5.45 5.42 5.46
N ASP A 39 -5.47 6.13 4.33
CA ASP A 39 -6.49 7.16 4.06
C ASP A 39 -7.90 6.56 3.83
N THR A 40 -8.05 5.23 3.80
CA THR A 40 -9.35 4.53 3.79
C THR A 40 -9.82 4.11 5.18
N LEU A 41 -9.00 4.26 6.22
CA LEU A 41 -9.36 3.87 7.58
C LEU A 41 -10.22 4.94 8.27
N PRO A 42 -11.08 4.56 9.23
CA PRO A 42 -11.71 5.51 10.13
C PRO A 42 -10.66 6.25 10.98
N ASN A 43 -10.95 7.47 11.40
CA ASN A 43 -10.03 8.29 12.21
C ASN A 43 -9.59 7.66 13.53
N GLU A 44 -10.31 6.65 14.02
CA GLU A 44 -10.05 5.94 15.28
C GLU A 44 -9.20 4.67 15.08
N VAL A 45 -8.87 4.32 13.83
CA VAL A 45 -8.16 3.08 13.50
C VAL A 45 -6.88 3.40 12.75
N ASP A 46 -5.75 3.10 13.38
CA ASP A 46 -4.45 3.19 12.73
C ASP A 46 -4.12 1.93 11.92
N LEU A 47 -3.40 2.13 10.82
CA LEU A 47 -2.85 1.04 10.03
C LEU A 47 -1.71 0.38 10.81
N ASN A 48 -1.73 -0.95 10.92
CA ASN A 48 -0.74 -1.74 11.62
C ASN A 48 -0.58 -3.12 10.98
N THR A 49 0.45 -3.86 11.37
CA THR A 49 0.76 -5.18 10.79
C THR A 49 -0.36 -6.22 10.95
N LYS A 50 -1.32 -6.03 11.86
CA LYS A 50 -2.44 -6.96 12.08
C LYS A 50 -3.65 -6.66 11.22
N ASN A 51 -3.77 -5.45 10.67
CA ASN A 51 -4.91 -5.04 9.84
C ASN A 51 -4.54 -4.76 8.39
N VAL A 52 -3.33 -5.12 7.99
CA VAL A 52 -2.84 -5.01 6.62
C VAL A 52 -2.18 -6.32 6.18
N SER A 53 -2.33 -6.65 4.90
CA SER A 53 -1.57 -7.72 4.26
C SER A 53 -1.13 -7.22 2.89
N ILE A 54 0.14 -7.44 2.56
CA ILE A 54 0.72 -7.02 1.29
C ILE A 54 1.18 -8.25 0.53
N ALA A 55 0.84 -8.32 -0.75
CA ALA A 55 1.39 -9.31 -1.67
C ALA A 55 2.18 -8.59 -2.76
N ILE A 56 3.38 -9.09 -3.06
CA ILE A 56 4.32 -8.52 -4.02
C ILE A 56 4.58 -9.54 -5.11
N VAL A 57 4.56 -9.09 -6.36
CA VAL A 57 4.88 -9.88 -7.55
C VAL A 57 5.60 -9.01 -8.57
N GLY A 58 6.54 -9.59 -9.33
CA GLY A 58 7.28 -8.87 -10.36
C GLY A 58 8.09 -9.80 -11.27
N PRO A 59 8.81 -9.24 -12.26
CA PRO A 59 9.52 -10.03 -13.28
C PRO A 59 10.56 -11.02 -12.72
N LYS A 60 11.12 -10.72 -11.55
CA LYS A 60 12.09 -11.57 -10.83
C LYS A 60 11.59 -12.00 -9.45
N THR A 61 10.32 -11.76 -9.16
CA THR A 61 9.74 -11.99 -7.83
C THR A 61 8.44 -12.76 -8.01
N PRO A 62 8.42 -14.07 -7.69
CA PRO A 62 7.16 -14.81 -7.67
C PRO A 62 6.22 -14.18 -6.65
N LEU A 63 4.91 -14.40 -6.81
CA LEU A 63 3.92 -13.92 -5.87
C LEU A 63 4.28 -14.37 -4.45
N ARG A 64 4.57 -13.41 -3.58
CA ARG A 64 4.88 -13.63 -2.18
C ARG A 64 4.04 -12.69 -1.31
N ILE A 65 3.61 -13.17 -0.16
CA ILE A 65 2.98 -12.35 0.88
C ILE A 65 4.12 -11.80 1.73
N ALA A 66 4.09 -10.51 2.05
CA ALA A 66 5.08 -9.87 2.90
C ALA A 66 4.82 -10.22 4.37
N ASP A 67 5.89 -10.55 5.07
CA ASP A 67 5.88 -10.98 6.46
C ASP A 67 5.73 -9.78 7.40
N GLU A 68 5.28 -9.98 8.64
CA GLU A 68 5.14 -8.88 9.62
C GLU A 68 6.44 -8.11 9.84
N GLU A 69 7.60 -8.78 9.78
CA GLU A 69 8.91 -8.16 9.92
C GLU A 69 9.29 -7.26 8.73
N GLU A 70 8.86 -7.63 7.51
CA GLU A 70 9.01 -6.78 6.34
C GLU A 70 8.06 -5.58 6.36
N LEU A 71 6.87 -5.76 6.95
CA LEU A 71 5.86 -4.71 7.11
C LEU A 71 6.17 -3.75 8.26
N ALA A 72 6.94 -4.16 9.27
CA ALA A 72 7.33 -3.33 10.40
C ALA A 72 8.42 -2.29 10.07
N ARG A 73 9.13 -2.43 8.95
CA ARG A 73 10.14 -1.47 8.49
C ARG A 73 9.58 -0.23 7.76
N PRO A 74 8.51 -0.33 6.95
CA PRO A 74 7.93 0.81 6.24
C PRO A 74 6.72 1.50 6.92
N LEU A 75 6.16 0.93 8.01
CA LEU A 75 5.11 1.56 8.83
C LEU A 75 5.72 2.53 9.86
#